data_AF-I3WCN2-F1
#
_entry.id   AF-I3WCN2-F1
#
_cell.length_a   1.000
_cell.length_b   1.000
_cell.length_c   1.000
_cell.angle_alpha   90.00
_cell.angle_beta   90.00
_cell.angle_gamma   90.00
#
_symmetry.space_group_name_H-M   'P 1'
#
loop_
_entity.id
_entity.type
_entity.pdbx_description
1 polymer ?
#
loop_
_entity_poly.entity_id
_entity_poly.type
_entity_poly.pdbx_seq_one_letter_code
_entity_poly.pdbx_strand_id
1 'polypeptide(L)' 'LAGNAVLPPRGAGLQMTSKYGSGMGVLWDGYSGVQCADLVPELMAFGDSWQERLNKEIGDVRARIYR' A
#
# COMPACT_ATOMS: atom_id res chain seq x y z
N LEU A 1 -18.01 13.26 0.40
CA LEU A 1 -16.73 13.11 -0.32
C LEU A 1 -15.93 12.01 0.37
N ALA A 2 -15.73 10.86 -0.28
CA ALA A 2 -14.70 9.93 0.13
C ALA A 2 -13.38 10.48 -0.43
N GLY A 3 -12.56 11.10 0.40
CA GLY A 3 -11.35 11.78 -0.06
C GLY A 3 -10.42 12.06 1.11
N ASN A 4 -9.14 11.76 0.90
CA ASN A 4 -8.07 12.08 1.86
C ASN A 4 -8.20 13.53 2.31
N ALA A 5 -8.01 13.78 3.61
CA ALA A 5 -8.09 15.12 4.20
C ALA A 5 -7.11 16.12 3.55
N VAL A 6 -6.07 15.61 2.89
CA VAL A 6 -5.04 16.38 2.19
C VAL A 6 -4.72 15.70 0.86
N LEU A 7 -4.31 16.49 -0.14
CA LEU A 7 -3.75 15.97 -1.38
C LEU A 7 -2.52 15.10 -1.08
N PRO A 8 -2.46 13.86 -1.62
CA PRO A 8 -1.26 13.04 -1.49
C PRO A 8 -0.05 13.74 -2.13
N PRO A 9 1.15 13.62 -1.52
CA PRO A 9 2.36 14.20 -2.09
C PRO A 9 2.70 13.59 -3.46
N ARG A 10 3.53 14.28 -4.24
CA ARG A 10 4.05 13.75 -5.51
C ARG A 10 4.77 12.42 -5.25
N GLY A 11 4.40 11.39 -6.01
CA GLY A 11 4.99 10.06 -5.86
C GLY A 11 4.35 9.20 -4.77
N ALA A 12 3.25 9.65 -4.13
CA ALA A 12 2.52 8.85 -3.14
C ALA A 12 1.88 7.57 -3.70
N GLY A 13 1.76 7.44 -5.02
CA GLY A 13 1.13 6.29 -5.64
C GLY A 13 1.22 6.27 -7.16
N LEU A 14 0.61 5.26 -7.76
CA LEU A 14 0.46 5.12 -9.21
C LEU A 14 -0.90 4.54 -9.57
N GLN A 15 -1.25 4.61 -10.85
CA GLN A 15 -2.44 3.97 -11.41
C GLN A 15 -2.02 3.06 -12.56
N MET A 16 -2.69 1.92 -12.68
CA MET A 16 -2.49 0.99 -13.77
C MET A 16 -3.83 0.50 -14.32
N THR A 17 -3.82 0.12 -15.58
CA THR A 17 -4.94 -0.52 -16.26
C THR A 17 -4.42 -1.63 -17.16
N SER A 18 -5.26 -2.59 -17.50
CA SER A 18 -4.96 -3.72 -18.36
C SER A 18 -5.77 -3.66 -19.65
N LYS A 19 -5.27 -4.35 -20.69
CA LYS A 19 -5.95 -4.45 -21.99
C LYS A 19 -7.41 -4.93 -21.89
N TYR A 20 -7.71 -5.76 -20.89
CA TYR A 20 -9.01 -6.41 -20.73
C TYR A 20 -9.92 -5.70 -19.71
N GLY A 21 -9.57 -4.48 -19.31
CA GLY A 21 -10.43 -3.61 -18.51
C GLY A 21 -10.23 -3.67 -17.00
N SER A 22 -9.33 -4.51 -16.49
CA SER A 22 -8.95 -4.47 -15.07
C SER A 22 -8.05 -3.27 -14.80
N GLY A 23 -8.16 -2.65 -13.63
CA GLY A 23 -7.26 -1.58 -13.22
C GLY A 23 -7.13 -1.47 -11.71
N MET A 24 -6.11 -0.77 -11.25
CA MET A 24 -5.84 -0.58 -9.83
C MET A 24 -5.10 0.73 -9.59
N GLY A 25 -5.47 1.42 -8.53
CA GLY A 25 -4.66 2.46 -7.91
C GLY A 25 -3.81 1.84 -6.80
N VAL A 26 -2.54 2.23 -6.73
CA VAL A 26 -1.64 1.86 -5.63
C VAL A 26 -1.33 3.14 -4.87
N LEU A 27 -1.66 3.16 -3.57
CA LEU A 27 -1.21 4.18 -2.64
C LEU A 27 -0.12 3.55 -1.77
N TRP A 28 1.10 4.10 -1.84
CA TRP A 28 2.23 3.51 -1.15
C TRP A 28 2.07 3.58 0.36
N ASP A 29 2.52 2.51 1.00
CA ASP A 29 2.68 2.38 2.44
C ASP A 29 1.37 2.46 3.26
N GLY A 30 0.21 2.59 2.62
CA GLY A 30 -1.13 2.62 3.24
C GLY A 30 -1.67 1.25 3.66
N TYR A 31 -0.85 0.44 4.34
CA TYR A 31 -1.19 -0.96 4.66
C TYR A 31 -2.42 -1.10 5.56
N SER A 32 -2.58 -0.20 6.53
CA SER A 32 -3.76 -0.18 7.40
C SER A 32 -5.06 0.21 6.68
N GLY A 33 -4.97 0.74 5.45
CA GLY A 33 -6.13 1.14 4.64
C GLY A 33 -7.05 2.12 5.38
N VAL A 34 -8.34 1.78 5.45
CA VAL A 34 -9.41 2.60 6.04
C VAL A 34 -9.75 2.22 7.48
N GLN A 35 -8.92 1.41 8.12
CA GLN A 35 -9.19 0.91 9.48
C GLN A 35 -9.13 2.02 10.53
N CYS A 36 -9.80 1.80 11.65
CA CYS A 36 -9.80 2.72 12.78
C CYS A 36 -8.38 2.89 13.36
N ALA A 37 -8.14 4.05 14.00
CA ALA A 37 -6.83 4.46 14.48
C ALA A 37 -6.22 3.52 15.53
N ASP A 38 -7.05 2.75 16.23
CA ASP A 38 -6.65 1.73 17.21
C ASP A 38 -5.95 0.52 16.56
N LEU A 39 -6.34 0.14 15.34
CA LEU A 39 -5.74 -0.98 14.61
C LEU A 39 -4.51 -0.59 13.78
N VAL A 40 -4.30 0.70 13.52
CA VAL A 40 -3.18 1.19 12.69
C VAL A 40 -1.82 0.67 13.18
N PRO A 41 -1.46 0.75 14.47
CA PRO A 41 -0.14 0.32 14.93
C PRO A 41 0.11 -1.17 14.70
N GLU A 42 -0.89 -2.02 14.99
CA GLU A 42 -0.79 -3.47 14.85
C GLU A 42 -0.65 -3.88 13.39
N LEU A 43 -1.50 -3.34 12.52
CA LEU A 43 -1.46 -3.63 11.10
C LEU A 43 -0.14 -3.19 10.47
N MET A 44 0.32 -1.98 10.76
CA MET A 44 1.58 -1.48 10.22
C MET A 44 2.77 -2.35 10.67
N ALA A 45 2.82 -2.74 11.95
CA ALA A 45 3.88 -3.63 12.45
C ALA A 45 3.86 -5.01 11.78
N PHE A 46 2.68 -5.58 11.55
CA PHE A 46 2.54 -6.84 10.82
C PHE A 46 3.02 -6.72 9.37
N GLY A 47 2.59 -5.67 8.66
CA GLY A 47 2.99 -5.42 7.28
C GLY A 47 4.51 -5.21 7.15
N ASP A 48 5.13 -4.46 8.06
CA ASP A 48 6.59 -4.27 8.05
C ASP A 48 7.33 -5.60 8.30
N SER A 49 6.86 -6.44 9.22
CA SER A 49 7.43 -7.78 9.46
C SER A 49 7.34 -8.70 8.24
N TRP A 50 6.27 -8.56 7.46
CA TRP A 50 6.07 -9.32 6.22
C TRP A 50 6.93 -8.78 5.09
N GLN A 51 7.07 -7.46 4.99
CA GLN A 51 7.92 -6.82 3.98
C GLN A 51 9.37 -7.27 4.11
N GLU A 52 9.92 -7.36 5.33
CA GLU A 52 11.29 -7.85 5.55
C GLU A 52 11.53 -9.25 4.99
N ARG A 53 10.53 -10.13 5.10
CA ARG A 53 10.58 -11.48 4.53
C ARG A 53 10.47 -11.42 3.01
N LEU A 54 9.51 -10.67 2.48
CA LEU A 54 9.27 -10.55 1.04
C LEU A 54 10.42 -9.88 0.29
N ASN A 55 11.15 -8.96 0.90
CA ASN A 55 12.32 -8.33 0.29
C ASN A 55 13.33 -9.38 -0.21
N LYS A 56 13.52 -10.47 0.55
CA LYS A 56 14.43 -11.56 0.19
C LYS A 56 13.90 -12.44 -0.94
N GLU A 57 12.58 -12.58 -1.04
CA GLU A 57 11.92 -13.51 -1.97
C GLU A 57 11.57 -12.88 -3.32
N ILE A 58 11.09 -11.63 -3.30
CA ILE A 58 10.52 -10.96 -4.48
C ILE A 58 11.10 -9.58 -4.75
N GLY A 59 12.08 -9.15 -3.95
CA GLY A 59 12.75 -7.85 -4.06
C GLY A 59 11.90 -6.68 -3.56
N ASP A 60 12.57 -5.58 -3.27
CA ASP A 60 12.01 -4.42 -2.54
C ASP A 60 10.75 -3.83 -3.18
N VAL A 61 10.74 -3.69 -4.51
CA VAL A 61 9.62 -3.06 -5.22
C VAL A 61 8.35 -3.89 -5.11
N ARG A 62 8.44 -5.22 -5.29
CA ARG A 62 7.27 -6.10 -5.21
C ARG A 62 6.87 -6.33 -3.76
N ALA A 63 7.83 -6.43 -2.85
CA ALA A 63 7.57 -6.53 -1.42
C ALA A 63 6.77 -5.33 -0.90
N ARG A 64 7.05 -4.11 -1.37
CA ARG A 64 6.27 -2.91 -1.00
C ARG A 64 4.81 -2.95 -1.46
N ILE A 65 4.50 -3.67 -2.54
CA ILE A 65 3.12 -3.83 -3.05
C ILE A 65 2.35 -4.88 -2.23
N TYR A 66 3.02 -5.96 -1.81
CA TYR A 66 2.39 -7.16 -1.26
C TYR A 66 2.65 -7.39 0.24
N ARG A 67 3.32 -6.46 0.91
CA ARG A 67 3.40 -6.44 2.37
C ARG A 67 2.02 -6.45 3.00
#